data_AF-A0A7U0N6K2-F1
#
_entry.id   AF-A0A7U0N6K2-F1
#
_cell.length_a   1.000
_cell.length_b   1.000
_cell.length_c   1.000
_cell.angle_alpha   90.00
_cell.angle_beta   90.00
_cell.angle_gamma   90.00
#
_symmetry.space_group_name_H-M   'P 1'
#
loop_
_entity.id
_entity.type
_entity.pdbx_description
1 polymer ?
#
loop_
_entity_poly.entity_id
_entity_poly.type
_entity_poly.pdbx_seq_one_letter_code
_entity_poly.pdbx_strand_id
1 'polypeptide(L)'
;MDKLSELSKPVAWEVKGILCHSEEEAQVYVGEPEPLYSQEYVSALLAELEAKDKRIADLSVGKVGNALLERENHHVEVVDKMLERIAELEAYNTKLRDWNAGLAQESCELQAKLATPVRLPEKYNMKMAGDKSTKSMFYGHNSAINDCARAICAAGFTAGDE
;
A
#
# COMPACT_ATOMS: atom_id res chain seq x y z
N MET A 1 54.36 6.43 20.32
CA MET A 1 54.27 7.87 20.62
C MET A 1 53.94 8.56 19.32
N ASP A 2 52.85 9.32 19.25
CA ASP A 2 52.46 10.02 18.03
C ASP A 2 53.50 11.10 17.73
N LYS A 3 54.20 10.97 16.61
CA LYS A 3 55.28 11.89 16.20
C LYS A 3 54.84 13.36 16.18
N LEU A 4 53.54 13.60 15.95
CA LEU A 4 52.92 14.93 16.06
C LEU A 4 52.91 15.49 17.48
N SER A 5 52.70 14.65 18.49
CA SER A 5 52.69 15.07 19.91
C SER A 5 54.08 15.48 20.42
N GLU A 6 55.14 15.00 19.78
CA GLU A 6 56.50 15.46 20.06
C GLU A 6 56.82 16.76 19.34
N LEU A 7 56.37 16.91 18.09
CA LEU A 7 56.55 18.11 17.26
C LEU A 7 55.67 19.29 17.69
N SER A 8 54.58 19.04 18.43
CA SER A 8 53.66 20.06 18.93
C SER A 8 54.23 20.89 20.08
N LYS A 9 55.49 20.66 20.49
CA LYS A 9 56.18 21.48 21.47
C LYS A 9 56.79 22.69 20.77
N PRO A 10 56.62 23.91 21.33
CA PRO A 10 57.30 25.10 20.80
C PRO A 10 58.82 24.91 20.82
N VAL A 11 59.48 25.41 19.78
CA VAL A 11 60.96 25.43 19.67
C VAL A 11 61.53 26.72 20.26
N ALA A 12 60.73 27.79 20.29
CA ALA A 12 61.07 29.06 20.89
C ALA A 12 59.79 29.85 21.23
N TRP A 13 59.94 31.00 21.87
CA TRP A 13 58.87 31.93 22.20
C TRP A 13 59.25 33.34 21.76
N GLU A 14 58.31 34.08 21.19
CA GLU A 14 58.48 35.48 20.84
C GLU A 14 57.71 36.37 21.83
N VAL A 15 58.33 37.45 22.31
CA VAL A 15 57.66 38.50 23.07
C VAL A 15 58.00 39.86 22.46
N LYS A 16 57.07 40.45 21.70
CA LYS A 16 57.25 41.76 21.04
C LYS A 16 58.58 41.89 20.27
N GLY A 17 58.92 40.87 19.47
CA GLY A 17 60.18 40.82 18.71
C GLY A 17 61.41 40.32 19.48
N ILE A 18 61.29 39.95 20.76
CA ILE A 18 62.34 39.30 21.54
C ILE A 18 62.19 37.78 21.43
N LEU A 19 63.24 37.10 20.97
CA LEU A 19 63.27 35.64 20.89
C LEU A 19 63.80 35.02 22.18
N CYS A 20 63.01 34.16 22.80
CA CYS A 20 63.32 33.43 24.04
C CYS A 20 63.37 31.92 23.74
N HIS A 21 64.27 31.20 24.41
CA HIS A 21 64.45 29.75 24.18
C HIS A 21 63.67 28.87 25.16
N SER A 22 63.00 29.48 26.14
CA SER A 22 62.11 28.83 27.08
C SER A 22 60.90 29.71 27.38
N GLU A 23 59.81 29.10 27.83
CA GLU A 23 58.59 29.84 28.20
C GLU A 23 58.85 30.69 29.45
N GLU A 24 59.64 30.17 30.38
CA GLU A 24 60.00 30.86 31.63
C GLU A 24 60.81 32.13 31.37
N GLU A 25 61.71 32.11 30.39
CA GLU A 25 62.46 33.30 29.95
C GLU A 25 61.54 34.32 29.29
N ALA A 26 60.59 33.88 28.47
CA ALA A 26 59.63 34.74 27.80
C ALA A 26 58.71 35.47 28.81
N GLN A 27 58.30 34.79 29.87
CA GLN A 27 57.42 35.34 30.92
C GLN A 27 58.05 36.49 31.74
N VAL A 28 59.37 36.68 31.68
CA VAL A 28 60.05 37.81 32.34
C VAL A 28 59.79 39.13 31.61
N TYR A 29 59.48 39.09 30.32
CA TYR A 29 59.28 40.28 29.49
C TYR A 29 57.84 40.79 29.54
N VAL A 30 57.66 42.11 29.36
CA VAL A 30 56.32 42.75 29.36
C VAL A 30 55.63 42.54 28.01
N GLY A 31 54.86 41.45 27.90
CA GLY A 31 54.05 41.08 26.73
C GLY A 31 53.47 39.67 26.90
N GLU A 32 52.62 39.24 25.97
CA GLU A 32 52.13 37.85 25.90
C GLU A 32 53.12 37.03 25.05
N PRO A 33 53.68 35.92 25.57
CA PRO A 33 54.56 35.03 24.80
C PRO A 33 53.82 34.29 23.69
N GLU A 34 54.29 34.43 22.46
CA GLU A 34 53.80 33.66 21.31
C GLU A 34 54.71 32.45 21.04
N PRO A 35 54.18 31.21 21.03
CA PRO A 35 54.99 30.03 20.76
C PRO A 35 55.34 29.93 19.27
N LEU A 36 56.62 29.66 18.99
CA LEU A 36 57.14 29.39 17.66
C LEU A 36 57.38 27.90 17.49
N TYR A 37 56.72 27.30 16.50
CA TYR A 37 56.81 25.87 16.23
C TYR A 37 57.84 25.54 15.15
N SER A 38 58.31 24.29 15.15
CA SER A 38 59.22 23.80 14.11
C SER A 38 58.55 23.80 12.74
N GLN A 39 59.35 23.99 11.69
CA GLN A 39 58.89 23.82 10.31
C GLN A 39 58.36 22.39 10.07
N GLU A 40 58.97 21.39 10.71
CA GLU A 40 58.52 19.99 10.63
C GLU A 40 57.10 19.79 11.20
N TYR A 41 56.76 20.47 12.30
CA TYR A 41 55.40 20.44 12.86
C TYR A 41 54.38 21.03 11.89
N VAL A 42 54.69 22.19 11.32
CA VAL A 42 53.82 22.85 10.35
C VAL A 42 53.62 21.99 9.10
N SER A 43 54.68 21.37 8.58
CA SER A 43 54.59 20.44 7.44
C SER A 43 53.77 19.19 7.77
N ALA A 44 53.90 18.65 8.99
CA ALA A 44 53.13 17.48 9.42
C ALA A 44 51.63 17.81 9.53
N LEU A 45 51.26 18.98 10.05
CA LEU A 45 49.89 19.46 10.11
C LEU A 45 49.29 19.64 8.71
N LEU A 46 50.03 20.25 7.78
CA LEU A 46 49.59 20.43 6.40
C LEU A 46 49.33 19.09 5.70
N ALA A 47 50.24 18.12 5.86
CA ALA A 47 50.07 16.79 5.30
C ALA A 47 48.86 16.05 5.88
N GLU A 48 48.58 16.22 7.18
CA GLU A 48 47.38 15.63 7.80
C GLU A 48 46.10 16.30 7.29
N LEU A 49 46.11 17.62 7.09
CA LEU A 49 44.98 18.36 6.53
C LEU A 49 44.67 17.90 5.11
N GLU A 50 45.68 17.83 4.24
CA GLU A 50 45.54 17.32 2.87
C GLU A 50 45.03 15.87 2.85
N ALA A 51 45.52 15.02 3.77
CA ALA A 51 45.06 13.64 3.90
C ALA A 51 43.61 13.53 4.43
N LYS A 52 43.12 14.52 5.19
CA LYS A 52 41.72 14.60 5.62
C LYS A 52 40.83 15.13 4.49
N ASP A 53 41.26 16.19 3.80
CA ASP A 53 40.54 16.75 2.66
C ASP A 53 40.36 15.73 1.54
N LYS A 54 41.42 14.96 1.22
CA LYS A 54 41.33 13.86 0.27
C LYS A 54 40.32 12.79 0.70
N ARG A 55 40.29 12.44 1.99
CA ARG A 55 39.31 11.48 2.54
C ARG A 55 37.88 12.02 2.47
N ILE A 56 37.70 13.31 2.74
CA ILE A 56 36.40 13.99 2.64
C ILE A 56 35.94 13.99 1.18
N ALA A 57 36.83 14.26 0.23
CA ALA A 57 36.54 14.19 -1.20
C ALA A 57 36.19 12.77 -1.64
N ASP A 58 36.94 11.76 -1.21
CA ASP A 58 36.65 10.36 -1.54
C ASP A 58 35.32 9.88 -0.93
N LEU A 59 34.98 10.32 0.28
CA LEU A 59 33.72 10.01 0.96
C LEU A 59 32.53 10.75 0.34
N SER A 60 32.70 12.00 -0.10
CA SER A 60 31.64 12.76 -0.78
C SER A 60 31.38 12.24 -2.20
N VAL A 61 32.40 11.68 -2.86
CA VAL A 61 32.28 10.92 -4.12
C VAL A 61 31.78 9.49 -3.88
N GLY A 62 31.81 9.02 -2.64
CA GLY A 62 31.42 7.69 -2.22
C GLY A 62 30.04 7.29 -2.77
N LYS A 63 30.06 6.37 -3.74
CA LYS A 63 28.91 5.82 -4.48
C LYS A 63 27.73 5.39 -3.60
N VAL A 64 27.96 5.13 -2.30
CA VAL A 64 26.95 4.71 -1.35
C VAL A 64 25.85 5.76 -1.18
N GLY A 65 26.19 7.06 -1.12
CA GLY A 65 25.18 8.12 -0.98
C GLY A 65 24.25 8.19 -2.20
N ASN A 66 24.83 8.22 -3.40
CA ASN A 66 24.05 8.25 -4.64
C ASN A 66 23.27 6.96 -4.88
N ALA A 67 23.85 5.79 -4.62
CA ALA A 67 23.16 4.52 -4.76
C ALA A 67 21.98 4.36 -3.78
N LEU A 68 22.12 4.88 -2.55
CA LEU A 68 21.02 4.92 -1.59
C LEU A 68 19.91 5.86 -2.05
N LEU A 69 20.26 7.05 -2.55
CA LEU A 69 19.29 8.00 -3.09
C LEU A 69 18.55 7.44 -4.31
N GLU A 70 19.27 6.81 -5.26
CA GLU A 70 18.67 6.14 -6.42
C GLU A 70 17.72 5.01 -5.99
N ARG A 71 18.10 4.22 -4.99
CA ARG A 71 17.26 3.17 -4.43
C ARG A 71 15.99 3.73 -3.79
N GLU A 72 16.12 4.81 -3.01
CA GLU A 72 14.97 5.48 -2.39
C GLU A 72 14.01 6.05 -3.44
N ASN A 73 14.54 6.72 -4.46
CA ASN A 73 13.73 7.22 -5.58
C ASN A 73 13.00 6.07 -6.30
N HIS A 74 13.68 4.95 -6.56
CA HIS A 74 13.05 3.79 -7.16
C HIS A 74 11.94 3.19 -6.28
N HIS A 75 12.16 3.12 -4.96
CA HIS A 75 11.11 2.66 -4.04
C HIS A 75 9.89 3.57 -4.05
N VAL A 76 10.08 4.89 -4.08
CA VAL A 76 8.98 5.86 -4.21
C VAL A 76 8.18 5.61 -5.49
N GLU A 77 8.85 5.48 -6.64
CA GLU A 77 8.17 5.21 -7.91
C GLU A 77 7.39 3.89 -7.90
N VAL A 78 7.94 2.84 -7.27
CA VAL A 78 7.26 1.54 -7.14
C VAL A 78 6.03 1.67 -6.25
N VAL A 79 6.12 2.40 -5.14
CA VAL A 79 4.99 2.63 -4.23
C VAL A 79 3.88 3.42 -4.94
N ASP A 80 4.22 4.45 -5.72
CA ASP A 80 3.22 5.22 -6.48
C ASP A 80 2.46 4.34 -7.47
N LYS A 81 3.16 3.49 -8.23
CA LYS A 81 2.52 2.52 -9.14
C LYS A 81 1.64 1.50 -8.39
N MET A 82 2.06 1.09 -7.19
CA MET A 82 1.24 0.20 -6.36
C MET A 82 -0.04 0.89 -5.89
N LEU A 83 0.04 2.16 -5.48
CA LEU A 83 -1.12 2.95 -5.06
C LEU A 83 -2.12 3.15 -6.20
N GLU A 84 -1.65 3.47 -7.40
CA GLU A 84 -2.51 3.55 -8.60
C GLU A 84 -3.23 2.21 -8.85
N ARG A 85 -2.49 1.10 -8.78
CA ARG A 85 -3.08 -0.23 -9.00
C ARG A 85 -4.10 -0.61 -7.93
N ILE A 86 -3.88 -0.22 -6.68
CA ILE A 86 -4.84 -0.42 -5.59
C ILE A 86 -6.13 0.36 -5.89
N ALA A 87 -6.02 1.64 -6.29
CA ALA A 87 -7.18 2.46 -6.63
C ALA A 87 -8.00 1.86 -7.79
N GLU A 88 -7.32 1.35 -8.83
CA GLU A 88 -7.99 0.65 -9.94
C GLU A 88 -8.74 -0.61 -9.47
N LEU A 89 -8.12 -1.42 -8.61
CA LEU A 89 -8.71 -2.64 -8.07
C LEU A 89 -9.92 -2.33 -7.16
N GLU A 90 -9.84 -1.28 -6.36
CA GLU A 90 -10.95 -0.82 -5.52
C GLU A 90 -12.14 -0.34 -6.37
N ALA A 91 -11.87 0.44 -7.42
CA ALA A 91 -12.89 0.88 -8.37
C ALA A 91 -13.55 -0.31 -9.08
N TYR A 92 -12.77 -1.30 -9.51
CA TYR A 92 -13.29 -2.52 -10.14
C TYR A 92 -14.12 -3.36 -9.16
N ASN A 93 -13.67 -3.54 -7.93
CA ASN A 93 -14.41 -4.25 -6.88
C ASN A 93 -15.75 -3.55 -6.56
N THR A 94 -15.78 -2.22 -6.59
CA THR A 94 -17.02 -1.45 -6.42
C THR A 94 -18.02 -1.77 -7.52
N LYS A 95 -17.59 -1.74 -8.79
CA LYS A 95 -18.44 -2.11 -9.94
C LYS A 95 -18.97 -3.55 -9.83
N LEU A 96 -18.13 -4.49 -9.40
CA LEU A 96 -18.55 -5.88 -9.19
C LEU A 96 -19.60 -5.99 -8.09
N ARG A 97 -19.47 -5.24 -6.99
CA ARG A 97 -20.46 -5.22 -5.92
C ARG A 97 -21.80 -4.69 -6.39
N ASP A 98 -21.80 -3.58 -7.12
CA ASP A 98 -23.03 -2.98 -7.67
C ASP A 98 -23.73 -3.95 -8.63
N TRP A 99 -22.95 -4.58 -9.51
CA TRP A 99 -23.47 -5.58 -10.44
C TRP A 99 -24.05 -6.80 -9.72
N ASN A 100 -23.35 -7.33 -8.72
CA ASN A 100 -23.82 -8.44 -7.90
C ASN A 100 -25.09 -8.08 -7.11
N ALA A 101 -25.20 -6.85 -6.62
CA ALA A 101 -26.40 -6.37 -5.94
C ALA A 101 -27.59 -6.33 -6.90
N GLY A 102 -27.40 -5.84 -8.13
CA GLY A 102 -28.42 -5.87 -9.18
C GLY A 102 -28.87 -7.28 -9.52
N LEU A 103 -27.94 -8.21 -9.74
CA LEU A 103 -28.26 -9.62 -10.00
C LEU A 103 -28.99 -10.28 -8.82
N ALA A 104 -28.59 -9.98 -7.59
CA ALA A 104 -29.27 -10.50 -6.40
C ALA A 104 -30.72 -10.00 -6.32
N GLN A 105 -30.96 -8.72 -6.63
CA GLN A 105 -32.30 -8.16 -6.70
C GLN A 105 -33.15 -8.86 -7.78
N GLU A 106 -32.63 -8.97 -9.02
CA GLU A 106 -33.34 -9.65 -10.11
C GLU A 106 -33.66 -11.11 -9.76
N SER A 107 -32.72 -11.81 -9.13
CA SER A 107 -32.92 -13.18 -8.65
C SER A 107 -34.05 -13.27 -7.63
N CYS A 108 -34.10 -12.37 -6.65
CA CYS A 108 -35.19 -12.30 -5.67
C CYS A 108 -36.54 -12.01 -6.34
N GLU A 109 -36.60 -11.08 -7.29
CA GLU A 109 -37.84 -10.74 -8.01
C GLU A 109 -38.35 -11.92 -8.85
N LEU A 110 -37.46 -12.63 -9.55
CA LEU A 110 -37.81 -13.81 -10.33
C LEU A 110 -38.24 -14.97 -9.44
N GLN A 111 -37.56 -15.18 -8.31
CA GLN A 111 -37.97 -16.17 -7.31
C GLN A 111 -39.37 -15.86 -6.76
N ALA A 112 -39.67 -14.60 -6.48
CA ALA A 112 -40.99 -14.19 -6.04
C ALA A 112 -42.07 -14.46 -7.11
N LYS A 113 -41.79 -14.13 -8.37
CA LYS A 113 -42.71 -14.41 -9.50
C LYS A 113 -42.92 -15.91 -9.70
N LEU A 114 -41.87 -16.72 -9.54
CA LEU A 114 -41.95 -18.17 -9.66
C LEU A 114 -42.72 -18.81 -8.50
N ALA A 115 -42.66 -18.19 -7.31
CA ALA A 115 -43.39 -18.66 -6.14
C ALA A 115 -44.92 -18.43 -6.25
N THR A 116 -45.37 -17.50 -7.10
CA THR A 116 -46.80 -17.27 -7.36
C THR A 116 -47.41 -18.48 -8.08
N PRO A 117 -48.43 -19.15 -7.49
CA PRO A 117 -49.09 -20.28 -8.10
C PRO A 117 -49.78 -19.95 -9.43
N VAL A 118 -49.66 -20.85 -10.39
CA VAL A 118 -50.40 -20.80 -11.64
C VAL A 118 -51.88 -21.07 -11.35
N ARG A 119 -52.71 -20.07 -11.64
CA ARG A 119 -54.17 -20.15 -11.49
C ARG A 119 -54.75 -21.05 -12.58
N LEU A 120 -55.54 -22.04 -12.16
CA LEU A 120 -56.26 -22.95 -13.05
C LEU A 120 -57.76 -22.61 -13.06
N PRO A 121 -58.48 -22.95 -14.15
CA PRO A 121 -59.93 -22.81 -14.18
C PRO A 121 -60.61 -23.57 -13.04
N GLU A 122 -61.74 -23.04 -12.56
CA GLU A 122 -62.52 -23.70 -11.52
C GLU A 122 -63.06 -25.06 -12.00
N LYS A 123 -63.03 -26.03 -11.09
CA LYS A 123 -63.62 -27.35 -11.33
C LYS A 123 -65.13 -27.27 -11.25
N TYR A 124 -65.81 -27.94 -12.18
CA TYR A 124 -67.25 -28.09 -12.08
C TYR A 124 -67.66 -28.86 -10.82
N ASN A 125 -68.78 -28.47 -10.22
CA ASN A 125 -69.37 -29.19 -9.10
C ASN A 125 -70.14 -30.42 -9.60
N MET A 126 -69.68 -31.63 -9.26
CA MET A 126 -70.29 -32.88 -9.70
C MET A 126 -71.75 -33.05 -9.27
N LYS A 127 -72.18 -32.36 -8.21
CA LYS A 127 -73.57 -32.41 -7.72
C LYS A 127 -74.56 -31.65 -8.61
N MET A 128 -74.06 -30.75 -9.46
CA MET A 128 -74.88 -29.95 -10.38
C MET A 128 -75.14 -30.66 -11.72
N ALA A 129 -74.55 -31.84 -11.95
CA ALA A 129 -74.75 -32.58 -13.18
C ALA A 129 -76.14 -33.24 -13.19
N GLY A 130 -77.04 -32.74 -14.05
CA GLY A 130 -78.44 -33.18 -14.12
C GLY A 130 -78.67 -34.52 -14.82
N ASP A 131 -77.76 -34.96 -15.70
CA ASP A 131 -77.86 -36.23 -16.42
C ASP A 131 -76.50 -36.94 -16.56
N LYS A 132 -76.52 -38.17 -17.11
CA LYS A 132 -75.30 -38.98 -17.30
C LYS A 132 -74.30 -38.31 -18.26
N SER A 133 -74.80 -37.62 -19.29
CA SER A 133 -73.97 -36.98 -20.32
C SER A 133 -73.19 -35.79 -19.73
N THR A 134 -73.89 -34.89 -19.05
CA THR A 134 -73.34 -33.73 -18.34
C THR A 134 -72.34 -34.18 -17.28
N LYS A 135 -72.63 -35.27 -16.54
CA LYS A 135 -71.70 -35.83 -15.55
C LYS A 135 -70.40 -36.32 -16.19
N SER A 136 -70.48 -36.94 -17.37
CA SER A 136 -69.30 -37.37 -18.13
C SER A 136 -68.47 -36.18 -18.61
N MET A 137 -69.11 -35.11 -19.11
CA MET A 137 -68.39 -33.89 -19.54
C MET A 137 -67.70 -33.20 -18.37
N PHE A 138 -68.39 -33.09 -17.23
CA PHE A 138 -67.87 -32.52 -15.99
C PHE A 138 -66.66 -33.30 -15.47
N TYR A 139 -66.70 -34.64 -15.53
CA TYR A 139 -65.56 -35.50 -15.17
C TYR A 139 -64.36 -35.27 -16.10
N GLY A 140 -64.58 -35.23 -17.41
CA GLY A 140 -63.52 -34.96 -18.38
C GLY A 140 -62.85 -33.61 -18.18
N HIS A 141 -63.64 -32.55 -17.97
CA HIS A 141 -63.14 -31.20 -17.68
C HIS A 141 -62.29 -31.16 -16.40
N ASN A 142 -62.80 -31.70 -15.30
CA ASN A 142 -62.07 -31.73 -14.03
C ASN A 142 -60.81 -32.60 -14.09
N SER A 143 -60.84 -33.70 -14.86
CA SER A 143 -59.67 -34.53 -15.12
C SER A 143 -58.60 -33.74 -15.88
N ALA A 144 -58.98 -33.02 -16.93
CA ALA A 144 -58.06 -32.18 -17.68
C ALA A 144 -57.40 -31.10 -16.80
N ILE A 145 -58.16 -30.47 -15.89
CA ILE A 145 -57.61 -29.52 -14.91
C ILE A 145 -56.58 -30.20 -14.01
N ASN A 146 -56.84 -31.42 -13.52
CA ASN A 146 -55.88 -32.18 -12.71
C ASN A 146 -54.62 -32.55 -13.49
N ASP A 147 -54.76 -32.91 -14.76
CA ASP A 147 -53.64 -33.26 -15.63
C ASP A 147 -52.75 -32.05 -15.88
N CYS A 148 -53.35 -30.89 -16.16
CA CYS A 148 -52.65 -29.61 -16.25
C CYS A 148 -51.93 -29.26 -14.94
N ALA A 149 -52.60 -29.38 -13.79
CA ALA A 149 -51.97 -29.13 -12.48
C ALA A 149 -50.74 -30.02 -12.25
N ARG A 150 -50.84 -31.31 -12.57
CA ARG A 150 -49.71 -32.25 -12.47
C ARG A 150 -48.56 -31.88 -13.40
N ALA A 151 -48.86 -31.48 -14.63
CA ALA A 151 -47.84 -31.05 -15.60
C ALA A 151 -47.12 -29.78 -15.15
N ILE A 152 -47.86 -28.80 -14.61
CA ILE A 152 -47.32 -27.55 -14.07
C ILE A 152 -46.40 -27.83 -12.86
N CYS A 153 -46.85 -28.68 -11.93
CA CYS A 153 -46.02 -29.12 -10.79
C CYS A 153 -44.79 -29.90 -11.22
N ALA A 154 -44.91 -30.77 -12.22
CA ALA A 154 -43.77 -31.50 -12.78
C ALA A 154 -42.75 -30.56 -13.47
N ALA A 155 -43.21 -29.42 -14.00
CA ALA A 155 -42.36 -28.37 -14.55
C ALA A 155 -41.73 -27.45 -13.47
N GLY A 156 -42.01 -27.69 -12.18
CA GLY A 156 -41.41 -26.97 -11.06
C GLY A 156 -42.19 -25.73 -10.61
N PHE A 157 -43.39 -25.50 -11.13
CA PHE A 157 -44.28 -24.41 -10.71
C PHE A 157 -45.31 -24.91 -9.70
N THR A 158 -45.86 -24.03 -8.88
CA THR A 158 -47.04 -24.35 -8.05
C THR A 158 -48.32 -24.11 -8.85
N ALA A 159 -49.36 -24.92 -8.63
CA ALA A 159 -50.66 -24.78 -9.30
C ALA A 159 -51.79 -24.85 -8.27
N GLY A 160 -52.75 -23.93 -8.35
CA GLY A 160 -53.89 -23.86 -7.43
C GLY A 160 -54.32 -22.43 -7.12
N ASP A 161 -55.10 -22.29 -6.05
CA ASP A 161 -55.45 -20.99 -5.51
C ASP A 161 -54.47 -20.60 -4.39
N GLU A 162 -53.99 -19.34 -4.39
CA GLU A 162 -53.24 -18.77 -3.23
C GLU A 162 -54.08 -18.83 -1.95
#